data_AF-W2X5L4-F1
#
_entry.id   AF-W2X5L4-F1
#
_cell.length_a   1.000
_cell.length_b   1.000
_cell.length_c   1.000
_cell.angle_alpha   90.00
_cell.angle_beta   90.00
_cell.angle_gamma   90.00
#
_symmetry.space_group_name_H-M   'P 1'
#
loop_
_entity.id
_entity.type
_entity.pdbx_description
1 polymer ?
#
loop_
_entity_poly.entity_id
_entity_poly.type
_entity_poly.pdbx_seq_one_letter_code
_entity_poly.pdbx_strand_id
1 'polypeptide(L)'
;MAYFLRLFATTTFHFAVRLTSQHPQKIQMVHSVVPALAVATTLSSMALLAPMADAHQIVLLPEPQWTTNDKDTKYNPLAFLENQSFKTQEDFLSWRNENNYKSLRDFLDNAKYPVTDGADFSCGFTDPKGTPQPIPAGNAMRSTGYTHDGPCEVWLDDTMVLDGDNCHEKFPGKDYTVDYSSCKGTCTLRWYWLGIRFLKNQYSWQVYKACIPLSGSGEATPTTSGSGTQGTERTMQATPAPESQAPAAETPSWGGNAPTTWGSPTWGQRSLRN
;
A
#
# COMPACT_ATOMS: atom_id res chain seq x y z
N MET A 1 20.69 -13.19 38.20
CA MET A 1 21.90 -13.99 37.94
C MET A 1 22.31 -13.70 36.49
N ALA A 2 23.53 -13.19 36.31
CA ALA A 2 24.27 -12.92 35.06
C ALA A 2 23.78 -11.80 34.10
N TYR A 3 24.47 -10.66 34.22
CA TYR A 3 24.66 -9.58 33.26
C TYR A 3 25.49 -10.03 32.04
N PHE A 4 25.26 -9.44 30.86
CA PHE A 4 26.27 -9.37 29.79
C PHE A 4 26.47 -7.91 29.37
N LEU A 5 27.58 -7.33 29.82
CA LEU A 5 28.09 -6.02 29.42
C LEU A 5 29.15 -6.24 28.33
N ARG A 6 28.97 -5.66 27.14
CA ARG A 6 29.99 -5.67 26.07
C ARG A 6 31.02 -4.57 26.35
N LEU A 7 32.28 -4.97 26.54
CA LEU A 7 33.44 -4.06 26.52
C LEU A 7 33.80 -3.71 25.07
N PHE A 8 33.97 -2.42 24.78
CA PHE A 8 34.72 -1.93 23.62
C PHE A 8 36.15 -1.60 24.08
N ALA A 9 37.14 -2.25 23.47
CA ALA A 9 38.55 -1.95 23.66
C ALA A 9 39.01 -0.92 22.62
N THR A 10 39.46 0.25 23.07
CA THR A 10 40.15 1.25 22.25
C THR A 10 41.66 0.98 22.26
N THR A 11 42.25 0.71 21.11
CA THR A 11 43.70 0.54 20.94
C THR A 11 44.34 1.88 20.60
N THR A 12 45.20 2.39 21.48
CA THR A 12 46.01 3.60 21.27
C THR A 12 47.36 3.22 20.67
N PHE A 13 47.68 3.70 19.47
CA PHE A 13 49.02 3.58 18.88
C PHE A 13 49.93 4.71 19.39
N HIS A 14 51.03 4.35 20.05
CA HIS A 14 52.15 5.27 20.34
C HIS A 14 53.22 5.12 19.25
N PHE A 15 53.50 6.21 18.53
CA PHE A 15 54.70 6.32 17.69
C PHE A 15 55.84 6.91 18.52
N ALA A 16 56.92 6.14 18.70
CA ALA A 16 58.17 6.61 19.30
C ALA A 16 59.13 7.04 18.19
N VAL A 17 59.49 8.32 18.14
CA VAL A 17 60.56 8.83 17.27
C VAL A 17 61.87 8.80 18.05
N ARG A 18 62.83 7.98 17.59
CA ARG A 18 64.24 8.05 18.04
C ARG A 18 64.92 9.26 17.40
N LEU A 19 65.49 10.14 18.20
CA LEU A 19 66.41 11.20 17.76
C LEU A 19 67.84 10.78 18.10
N THR A 20 68.68 10.65 17.07
CA THR A 20 70.14 10.52 17.22
C THR A 20 70.79 11.89 17.32
N SER A 21 71.66 12.01 18.32
CA SER A 21 72.46 13.17 18.70
C SER A 21 73.53 13.56 17.67
N GLN A 22 73.61 14.86 17.33
CA GLN A 22 74.83 15.51 16.85
C GLN A 22 74.97 16.93 17.45
N HIS A 23 76.23 17.32 17.62
CA HIS A 23 76.81 18.43 18.40
C HIS A 23 76.33 19.85 18.03
N PRO A 24 76.51 20.87 18.90
CA PRO A 24 75.87 22.18 18.77
C PRO A 24 76.78 23.18 18.04
N GLN A 25 76.21 23.99 17.14
CA GLN A 25 76.75 25.30 16.77
C GLN A 25 75.62 26.34 16.76
N LYS A 26 75.92 27.44 17.44
CA LYS A 26 75.01 28.49 17.89
C LYS A 26 74.90 29.55 16.79
N ILE A 27 73.76 29.66 16.10
CA ILE A 27 73.48 30.79 15.21
C ILE A 27 72.05 31.30 15.41
N GLN A 28 71.99 32.63 15.36
CA GLN A 28 71.00 33.61 15.75
C GLN A 28 69.62 33.48 15.07
N MET A 29 68.59 33.90 15.82
CA MET A 29 67.17 33.87 15.46
C MET A 29 66.82 34.73 14.23
N VAL A 30 65.95 34.20 13.39
CA VAL A 30 65.00 34.94 12.55
C VAL A 30 63.70 34.14 12.49
N HIS A 31 62.65 34.64 13.15
CA HIS A 31 61.31 34.06 13.10
C HIS A 31 60.71 34.25 11.70
N SER A 32 60.49 33.15 10.98
CA SER A 32 59.68 33.12 9.77
C SER A 32 58.34 32.45 10.09
N VAL A 33 57.30 33.25 10.27
CA VAL A 33 55.93 32.77 10.51
C VAL A 33 55.31 32.47 9.15
N VAL A 34 55.18 31.19 8.81
CA VAL A 34 54.39 30.74 7.65
C VAL A 34 52.93 30.64 8.09
N PRO A 35 51.94 31.20 7.36
CA PRO A 35 50.54 31.01 7.71
C PRO A 35 50.10 29.60 7.28
N ALA A 36 49.58 28.84 8.23
CA ALA A 36 48.93 27.56 7.97
C ALA A 36 47.64 27.78 7.18
N LEU A 37 47.48 27.04 6.08
CA LEU A 37 46.26 26.94 5.29
C LEU A 37 45.07 26.57 6.18
N ALA A 38 44.05 27.43 6.22
CA ALA A 38 42.73 27.06 6.70
C ALA A 38 42.00 26.28 5.60
N VAL A 39 41.92 24.96 5.73
CA VAL A 39 41.02 24.12 4.93
C VAL A 39 39.64 24.23 5.58
N ALA A 40 38.78 25.08 5.02
CA ALA A 40 37.37 25.13 5.40
C ALA A 40 36.65 23.93 4.77
N THR A 41 36.31 22.93 5.58
CA THR A 41 35.46 21.81 5.17
C THR A 41 34.00 22.27 5.16
N THR A 42 33.41 22.41 3.97
CA THR A 42 31.98 22.64 3.81
C THR A 42 31.23 21.34 4.10
N LEU A 43 30.60 21.23 5.29
CA LEU A 43 29.61 20.21 5.58
C LEU A 43 28.34 20.50 4.77
N SER A 44 28.21 19.87 3.60
CA SER A 44 26.98 19.89 2.82
C SER A 44 26.00 18.90 3.42
N SER A 45 25.15 19.37 4.33
CA SER A 45 23.98 18.62 4.81
C SER A 45 22.96 18.49 3.67
N MET A 46 23.09 17.44 2.85
CA MET A 46 21.98 17.02 1.99
C MET A 46 20.92 16.40 2.89
N ALA A 47 19.96 17.21 3.33
CA ALA A 47 18.70 16.69 3.86
C ALA A 47 18.06 15.86 2.74
N LEU A 48 18.05 14.54 2.90
CA LEU A 48 17.28 13.63 2.07
C LEU A 48 15.81 14.02 2.21
N LEU A 49 15.32 14.82 1.26
CA LEU A 49 13.89 14.96 0.99
C LEU A 49 13.45 13.61 0.41
N ALA A 50 13.16 12.64 1.27
CA ALA A 50 12.41 11.48 0.84
C ALA A 50 11.11 11.99 0.22
N PRO A 51 10.76 11.58 -1.02
CA PRO A 51 9.48 11.95 -1.59
C PRO A 51 8.41 11.54 -0.60
N MET A 52 7.57 12.50 -0.22
CA MET A 52 6.37 12.25 0.55
C MET A 52 5.51 11.36 -0.34
N ALA A 53 5.60 10.04 -0.20
CA ALA A 53 4.77 9.13 -0.95
C ALA A 53 3.33 9.39 -0.50
N ASP A 54 2.59 10.10 -1.35
CA ASP A 54 1.17 10.30 -1.21
C ASP A 54 0.53 8.95 -1.56
N ALA A 55 0.28 8.19 -0.50
CA ALA A 55 0.12 6.75 -0.50
C ALA A 55 -1.36 6.36 -0.63
N HIS A 56 -2.00 6.82 -1.69
CA HIS A 56 -3.40 6.56 -1.94
C HIS A 56 -3.66 5.13 -2.42
N GLN A 57 -4.59 4.41 -1.76
CA GLN A 57 -4.84 3.01 -2.05
C GLN A 57 -6.31 2.64 -2.29
N ILE A 58 -6.55 1.85 -3.34
CA ILE A 58 -7.86 1.31 -3.70
C ILE A 58 -7.78 -0.14 -4.20
N VAL A 59 -8.92 -0.82 -4.21
CA VAL A 59 -9.10 -2.09 -4.93
C VAL A 59 -9.33 -1.80 -6.42
N LEU A 60 -8.64 -2.53 -7.29
CA LEU A 60 -8.72 -2.44 -8.75
C LEU A 60 -9.40 -3.67 -9.38
N LEU A 61 -9.30 -4.83 -8.73
CA LEU A 61 -9.93 -6.08 -9.19
C LEU A 61 -10.30 -6.95 -7.97
N PRO A 62 -11.54 -7.46 -7.87
CA PRO A 62 -12.72 -7.08 -8.66
C PRO A 62 -13.03 -5.58 -8.48
N GLU A 63 -13.41 -4.89 -9.57
CA GLU A 63 -13.56 -3.43 -9.54
C GLU A 63 -14.79 -3.01 -8.72
N PRO A 64 -14.63 -2.21 -7.65
CA PRO A 64 -15.77 -1.67 -6.91
C PRO A 64 -16.59 -0.70 -7.76
N GLN A 65 -17.91 -0.70 -7.56
CA GLN A 65 -18.74 0.42 -7.99
C GLN A 65 -18.57 1.59 -7.01
N TRP A 66 -18.04 2.72 -7.48
CA TRP A 66 -17.78 3.90 -6.64
C TRP A 66 -19.01 4.81 -6.52
N THR A 67 -19.17 5.46 -5.37
CA THR A 67 -20.24 6.45 -5.09
C THR A 67 -19.87 7.87 -5.51
N THR A 68 -18.61 8.10 -5.87
CA THR A 68 -18.10 9.37 -6.39
C THR A 68 -17.32 9.12 -7.68
N ASN A 69 -17.16 10.15 -8.52
CA ASN A 69 -16.29 10.11 -9.69
C ASN A 69 -14.95 10.85 -9.48
N ASP A 70 -14.83 11.60 -8.38
CA ASP A 70 -13.61 12.34 -8.06
C ASP A 70 -12.47 11.39 -7.66
N LYS A 71 -11.36 11.46 -8.39
CA LYS A 71 -10.25 10.52 -8.21
C LYS A 71 -9.61 10.70 -6.83
N ASP A 72 -9.33 11.92 -6.43
CA ASP A 72 -8.59 12.18 -5.19
C ASP A 72 -9.42 11.70 -3.98
N THR A 73 -10.73 11.93 -4.00
CA THR A 73 -11.66 11.43 -2.98
C THR A 73 -11.67 9.89 -2.90
N LYS A 74 -11.72 9.18 -4.04
CA LYS A 74 -11.69 7.70 -4.07
C LYS A 74 -10.43 7.12 -3.44
N TYR A 75 -9.30 7.82 -3.61
CA TYR A 75 -7.94 7.35 -3.36
C TYR A 75 -7.45 7.71 -1.96
N ASN A 76 -8.02 8.75 -1.34
CA ASN A 76 -7.69 9.21 0.00
C ASN A 76 -8.07 8.19 1.09
N PRO A 77 -7.35 8.17 2.23
CA PRO A 77 -7.84 7.55 3.45
C PRO A 77 -9.25 8.03 3.82
N LEU A 78 -10.07 7.12 4.33
CA LEU A 78 -11.37 7.45 4.89
C LEU A 78 -11.24 8.22 6.22
N ALA A 79 -10.15 8.00 6.95
CA ALA A 79 -9.86 8.69 8.20
C ALA A 79 -8.36 8.68 8.51
N PHE A 80 -7.93 9.70 9.26
CA PHE A 80 -6.63 9.80 9.92
C PHE A 80 -6.86 9.79 11.43
N LEU A 81 -6.32 8.79 12.14
CA LEU A 81 -6.72 8.53 13.53
C LEU A 81 -5.86 9.24 14.59
N GLU A 82 -4.74 9.87 14.22
CA GLU A 82 -3.82 10.56 15.16
C GLU A 82 -4.46 11.72 15.93
N ASN A 83 -5.58 12.26 15.43
CA ASN A 83 -6.34 13.32 16.08
C ASN A 83 -7.75 12.87 16.51
N GLN A 84 -8.00 11.56 16.54
CA GLN A 84 -9.30 10.96 16.84
C GLN A 84 -9.31 10.18 18.17
N SER A 85 -8.50 10.62 19.15
CA SER A 85 -8.32 9.98 20.46
C SER A 85 -7.67 8.59 20.44
N PHE A 86 -7.10 8.17 19.31
CA PHE A 86 -6.31 6.94 19.22
C PHE A 86 -4.85 7.23 19.57
N LYS A 87 -4.27 6.39 20.44
CA LYS A 87 -2.83 6.37 20.67
C LYS A 87 -2.18 5.58 19.53
N THR A 88 -1.94 6.27 18.41
CA THR A 88 -1.28 5.69 17.25
C THR A 88 0.15 5.27 17.59
N GLN A 89 0.54 4.10 17.11
CA GLN A 89 1.86 3.50 17.32
C GLN A 89 2.21 2.56 16.16
N GLU A 90 3.47 2.16 16.09
CA GLU A 90 3.97 1.22 15.07
C GLU A 90 3.31 -0.15 15.18
N ASP A 91 3.31 -0.70 16.41
CA ASP A 91 2.76 -2.02 16.69
C ASP A 91 1.26 -1.94 16.93
N PHE A 92 0.50 -1.93 15.84
CA PHE A 92 -0.96 -2.01 15.88
C PHE A 92 -1.46 -3.36 16.42
N LEU A 93 -0.74 -4.47 16.19
CA LEU A 93 -1.14 -5.80 16.67
C LEU A 93 -1.20 -5.83 18.21
N SER A 94 -0.17 -5.33 18.88
CA SER A 94 -0.20 -5.22 20.33
C SER A 94 -1.29 -4.26 20.79
N TRP A 95 -1.43 -3.10 20.15
CA TRP A 95 -2.47 -2.12 20.49
C TRP A 95 -3.88 -2.70 20.38
N ARG A 96 -4.21 -3.38 19.27
CA ARG A 96 -5.55 -3.94 19.04
C ARG A 96 -5.90 -5.00 20.08
N ASN A 97 -4.91 -5.82 20.47
CA ASN A 97 -5.07 -6.86 21.47
C ASN A 97 -5.32 -6.27 22.85
N GLU A 98 -4.56 -5.24 23.25
CA GLU A 98 -4.78 -4.50 24.51
C GLU A 98 -6.16 -3.83 24.56
N ASN A 99 -6.70 -3.45 23.40
CA ASN A 99 -8.01 -2.82 23.27
C ASN A 99 -9.14 -3.81 22.92
N ASN A 100 -8.89 -5.12 23.01
CA ASN A 100 -9.86 -6.21 22.82
C ASN A 100 -10.51 -6.30 21.43
N TYR A 101 -9.84 -5.81 20.39
CA TYR A 101 -10.27 -6.02 19.01
C TYR A 101 -9.71 -7.33 18.45
N LYS A 102 -10.60 -8.19 17.96
CA LYS A 102 -10.26 -9.55 17.51
C LYS A 102 -9.51 -9.57 16.18
N SER A 103 -9.80 -8.60 15.32
CA SER A 103 -9.25 -8.48 13.96
C SER A 103 -9.19 -7.01 13.54
N LEU A 104 -8.56 -6.72 12.40
CA LEU A 104 -8.60 -5.39 11.79
C LEU A 104 -10.03 -5.01 11.40
N ARG A 105 -10.80 -5.93 10.79
CA ARG A 105 -12.23 -5.71 10.51
C ARG A 105 -13.00 -5.33 11.77
N ASP A 106 -12.80 -6.06 12.87
CA ASP A 106 -13.46 -5.77 14.15
C ASP A 106 -13.15 -4.36 14.66
N PHE A 107 -11.87 -3.94 14.57
CA PHE A 107 -11.48 -2.57 14.87
C PHE A 107 -12.14 -1.55 13.95
N LEU A 108 -12.02 -1.72 12.63
CA LEU A 108 -12.48 -0.73 11.65
C LEU A 108 -14.00 -0.66 11.53
N ASP A 109 -14.74 -1.68 11.95
CA ASP A 109 -16.21 -1.68 11.95
C ASP A 109 -16.82 -1.25 13.29
N ASN A 110 -16.11 -1.35 14.42
CA ASN A 110 -16.67 -1.07 15.74
C ASN A 110 -16.03 0.11 16.49
N ALA A 111 -14.85 0.58 16.10
CA ALA A 111 -14.25 1.76 16.71
C ALA A 111 -14.99 3.05 16.30
N LYS A 112 -14.96 4.06 17.18
CA LYS A 112 -15.63 5.34 16.95
C LYS A 112 -14.65 6.36 16.38
N TYR A 113 -14.77 6.64 15.09
CA TYR A 113 -14.06 7.72 14.41
C TYR A 113 -14.94 8.24 13.26
N PRO A 114 -14.90 9.54 12.94
CA PRO A 114 -15.55 10.05 11.75
C PRO A 114 -14.81 9.57 10.50
N VAL A 115 -15.56 9.37 9.42
CA VAL A 115 -15.00 9.18 8.07
C VAL A 115 -15.22 10.45 7.24
N THR A 116 -14.44 10.61 6.17
CA THR A 116 -14.58 11.70 5.20
C THR A 116 -16.03 11.86 4.74
N ASP A 117 -16.51 13.10 4.64
CA ASP A 117 -17.88 13.41 4.22
C ASP A 117 -18.26 12.71 2.92
N GLY A 118 -19.45 12.10 2.90
CA GLY A 118 -19.96 11.36 1.75
C GLY A 118 -19.48 9.91 1.64
N ALA A 119 -18.53 9.47 2.48
CA ALA A 119 -18.20 8.06 2.62
C ALA A 119 -19.21 7.33 3.49
N ASP A 120 -19.52 6.08 3.13
CA ASP A 120 -20.16 5.14 4.03
C ASP A 120 -19.15 4.65 5.07
N PHE A 121 -19.56 4.51 6.33
CA PHE A 121 -18.65 4.09 7.39
C PHE A 121 -18.14 2.65 7.18
N SER A 122 -18.98 1.75 6.67
CA SER A 122 -18.63 0.34 6.46
C SER A 122 -17.91 0.08 5.14
N CYS A 123 -18.23 0.85 4.10
CA CYS A 123 -17.82 0.58 2.73
C CYS A 123 -17.04 1.73 2.06
N GLY A 124 -16.75 2.80 2.78
CA GLY A 124 -16.04 3.95 2.23
C GLY A 124 -16.80 4.58 1.06
N PHE A 125 -16.09 4.85 -0.03
CA PHE A 125 -16.68 5.41 -1.26
C PHE A 125 -17.16 4.33 -2.25
N THR A 126 -17.41 3.11 -1.78
CA THR A 126 -17.91 2.01 -2.62
C THR A 126 -19.36 1.69 -2.28
N ASP A 127 -20.14 1.34 -3.30
CA ASP A 127 -21.55 1.02 -3.15
C ASP A 127 -21.75 -0.49 -2.85
N PRO A 128 -22.12 -0.87 -1.62
CA PRO A 128 -22.38 -2.28 -1.28
C PRO A 128 -23.64 -2.84 -1.95
N LYS A 129 -24.44 -2.02 -2.61
CA LYS A 129 -25.60 -2.41 -3.40
C LYS A 129 -25.37 -2.21 -4.90
N GLY A 130 -24.13 -1.93 -5.28
CA GLY A 130 -23.74 -1.76 -6.66
C GLY A 130 -23.83 -3.06 -7.47
N THR A 131 -23.54 -2.94 -8.76
CA THR A 131 -23.59 -4.08 -9.69
C THR A 131 -22.60 -5.16 -9.27
N PRO A 132 -23.05 -6.40 -8.97
CA PRO A 132 -22.15 -7.48 -8.58
C PRO A 132 -21.11 -7.79 -9.66
N GLN A 133 -19.84 -7.84 -9.25
CA GLN A 133 -18.73 -8.24 -10.10
C GLN A 133 -18.63 -9.77 -10.17
N PRO A 134 -18.28 -10.35 -11.33
CA PRO A 134 -17.95 -11.77 -11.38
C PRO A 134 -16.71 -12.05 -10.53
N ILE A 135 -16.63 -13.25 -9.94
CA ILE A 135 -15.39 -13.72 -9.31
C ILE A 135 -14.26 -13.72 -10.36
N PRO A 136 -13.13 -13.02 -10.12
CA PRO A 136 -12.04 -12.97 -11.09
C PRO A 136 -11.43 -14.34 -11.38
N ALA A 137 -11.03 -14.56 -12.63
CA ALA A 137 -10.34 -15.78 -13.04
C ALA A 137 -9.02 -15.96 -12.26
N GLY A 138 -8.67 -17.22 -11.98
CA GLY A 138 -7.42 -17.55 -11.31
C GLY A 138 -7.32 -17.03 -9.87
N ASN A 139 -8.46 -16.80 -9.20
CA ASN A 139 -8.50 -16.31 -7.81
C ASN A 139 -7.80 -14.95 -7.63
N ALA A 140 -7.81 -14.12 -8.66
CA ALA A 140 -7.06 -12.86 -8.67
C ALA A 140 -7.76 -11.76 -7.87
N MET A 141 -6.99 -11.02 -7.08
CA MET A 141 -7.34 -9.72 -6.54
C MET A 141 -6.22 -8.73 -6.87
N ARG A 142 -6.56 -7.48 -7.17
CA ARG A 142 -5.58 -6.42 -7.42
C ARG A 142 -5.94 -5.16 -6.65
N SER A 143 -4.94 -4.52 -6.05
CA SER A 143 -5.03 -3.17 -5.51
C SER A 143 -3.99 -2.26 -6.15
N THR A 144 -3.92 -0.99 -5.75
CA THR A 144 -2.81 -0.09 -6.09
C THR A 144 -1.52 -0.40 -5.31
N GLY A 145 -1.56 -1.33 -4.35
CA GLY A 145 -0.45 -1.78 -3.50
C GLY A 145 -0.65 -1.44 -2.02
N TYR A 146 0.22 -1.94 -1.15
CA TYR A 146 0.35 -1.47 0.23
C TYR A 146 1.62 -0.64 0.30
N THR A 147 1.51 0.69 0.46
CA THR A 147 2.66 1.62 0.40
C THR A 147 3.16 2.08 1.77
N HIS A 148 2.45 1.70 2.82
CA HIS A 148 2.81 1.91 4.21
C HIS A 148 2.73 0.59 4.94
N ASP A 149 3.55 0.42 5.97
CA ASP A 149 3.44 -0.71 6.88
C ASP A 149 2.04 -0.75 7.50
N GLY A 150 1.62 -1.93 7.93
CA GLY A 150 0.39 -2.10 8.69
C GLY A 150 -0.51 -3.21 8.16
N PRO A 151 -1.54 -3.54 8.93
CA PRO A 151 -2.33 -4.74 8.70
C PRO A 151 -3.33 -4.56 7.57
N CYS A 152 -3.64 -5.67 6.91
CA CYS A 152 -4.74 -5.75 5.96
C CYS A 152 -5.54 -7.04 6.15
N GLU A 153 -6.80 -7.01 5.77
CA GLU A 153 -7.67 -8.17 5.73
C GLU A 153 -8.58 -8.12 4.51
N VAL A 154 -8.87 -9.29 3.94
CA VAL A 154 -9.91 -9.48 2.93
C VAL A 154 -10.89 -10.52 3.46
N TRP A 155 -12.16 -10.18 3.37
CA TRP A 155 -13.26 -11.02 3.82
C TRP A 155 -14.23 -11.27 2.67
N LEU A 156 -14.77 -12.48 2.61
CA LEU A 156 -15.97 -12.80 1.84
C LEU A 156 -17.09 -13.06 2.83
N ASP A 157 -18.05 -12.14 2.89
CA ASP A 157 -19.06 -12.07 3.94
C ASP A 157 -18.41 -12.15 5.34
N ASP A 158 -18.56 -13.28 6.03
CA ASP A 158 -18.03 -13.51 7.38
C ASP A 158 -16.79 -14.41 7.42
N THR A 159 -16.23 -14.76 6.26
CA THR A 159 -15.01 -15.58 6.15
C THR A 159 -13.82 -14.71 5.78
N MET A 160 -12.79 -14.68 6.62
CA MET A 160 -11.51 -14.06 6.27
C MET A 160 -10.75 -14.97 5.31
N VAL A 161 -10.32 -14.42 4.18
CA VAL A 161 -9.70 -15.17 3.07
C VAL A 161 -8.27 -14.70 2.75
N LEU A 162 -7.87 -13.56 3.31
CA LEU A 162 -6.49 -13.05 3.27
C LEU A 162 -6.28 -12.13 4.47
N ASP A 163 -5.11 -12.21 5.09
CA ASP A 163 -4.70 -11.34 6.19
C ASP A 163 -3.18 -11.08 6.16
N GLY A 164 -2.74 -10.08 6.91
CA GLY A 164 -1.34 -9.93 7.31
C GLY A 164 -1.18 -8.79 8.31
N ASP A 165 -0.26 -8.95 9.27
CA ASP A 165 0.05 -7.90 10.26
C ASP A 165 0.84 -6.73 9.65
N ASN A 166 1.69 -7.03 8.65
CA ASN A 166 2.31 -6.04 7.77
C ASN A 166 2.14 -6.45 6.30
N CYS A 167 1.16 -5.85 5.62
CA CYS A 167 0.86 -6.18 4.23
C CYS A 167 1.78 -5.51 3.21
N HIS A 168 2.49 -4.43 3.58
CA HIS A 168 3.54 -3.87 2.75
C HIS A 168 4.67 -4.88 2.54
N GLU A 169 5.07 -5.57 3.60
CA GLU A 169 6.10 -6.61 3.54
C GLU A 169 5.58 -7.93 2.98
N LYS A 170 4.42 -8.40 3.47
CA LYS A 170 3.86 -9.71 3.07
C LYS A 170 3.43 -9.73 1.61
N PHE A 171 2.97 -8.60 1.09
CA PHE A 171 2.40 -8.46 -0.25
C PHE A 171 3.01 -7.26 -1.00
N PRO A 172 4.29 -7.33 -1.40
CA PRO A 172 5.04 -6.19 -1.96
C PRO A 172 4.59 -5.78 -3.37
N GLY A 173 3.77 -6.62 -4.01
CA GLY A 173 3.17 -6.36 -5.31
C GLY A 173 1.79 -5.71 -5.23
N LYS A 174 1.09 -5.73 -6.36
CA LYS A 174 -0.30 -5.25 -6.49
C LYS A 174 -1.30 -6.37 -6.69
N ASP A 175 -0.82 -7.54 -7.06
CA ASP A 175 -1.59 -8.73 -7.39
C ASP A 175 -1.47 -9.76 -6.27
N TYR A 176 -2.60 -10.27 -5.81
CA TYR A 176 -2.69 -11.24 -4.73
C TYR A 176 -3.68 -12.34 -5.11
N THR A 177 -3.51 -13.52 -4.51
CA THR A 177 -4.43 -14.65 -4.69
C THR A 177 -5.36 -14.74 -3.49
N VAL A 178 -6.67 -14.76 -3.75
CA VAL A 178 -7.74 -14.85 -2.75
C VAL A 178 -8.54 -16.12 -2.97
N ASP A 179 -8.75 -16.93 -1.93
CA ASP A 179 -9.65 -18.08 -2.04
C ASP A 179 -11.12 -17.62 -2.03
N TYR A 180 -11.78 -17.68 -3.19
CA TYR A 180 -13.19 -17.32 -3.34
C TYR A 180 -14.16 -18.47 -3.01
N SER A 181 -13.66 -19.62 -2.54
CA SER A 181 -14.47 -20.83 -2.35
C SER A 181 -15.63 -20.66 -1.37
N SER A 182 -15.55 -19.73 -0.41
CA SER A 182 -16.63 -19.43 0.54
C SER A 182 -17.79 -18.64 -0.07
N CYS A 183 -17.58 -17.97 -1.21
CA CYS A 183 -18.63 -17.23 -1.91
C CYS A 183 -19.57 -18.19 -2.67
N LYS A 184 -20.79 -18.39 -2.17
CA LYS A 184 -21.81 -19.24 -2.80
C LYS A 184 -22.95 -18.37 -3.33
N GLY A 185 -23.12 -18.33 -4.66
CA GLY A 185 -24.12 -17.49 -5.31
C GLY A 185 -23.70 -16.02 -5.27
N THR A 186 -24.15 -15.27 -4.27
CA THR A 186 -23.75 -13.86 -4.08
C THR A 186 -23.07 -13.69 -2.73
N CYS A 187 -22.01 -12.90 -2.69
CA CYS A 187 -21.31 -12.51 -1.46
C CYS A 187 -20.81 -11.08 -1.57
N THR A 188 -20.32 -10.51 -0.47
CA THR A 188 -19.60 -9.24 -0.47
C THR A 188 -18.14 -9.46 -0.15
N LEU A 189 -17.24 -9.06 -1.05
CA LEU A 189 -15.83 -8.88 -0.71
C LEU A 189 -15.68 -7.59 0.08
N ARG A 190 -15.04 -7.68 1.24
CA ARG A 190 -14.66 -6.52 2.05
C ARG A 190 -13.15 -6.47 2.15
N TRP A 191 -12.56 -5.37 1.71
CA TRP A 191 -11.14 -5.10 1.82
C TRP A 191 -10.91 -4.04 2.89
N TYR A 192 -10.00 -4.35 3.80
CA TYR A 192 -9.59 -3.49 4.91
C TYR A 192 -8.08 -3.32 4.87
N TRP A 193 -7.61 -2.09 5.07
CA TRP A 193 -6.21 -1.80 5.30
C TRP A 193 -6.05 -0.64 6.26
N LEU A 194 -5.09 -0.76 7.17
CA LEU A 194 -4.65 0.32 8.05
C LEU A 194 -3.21 0.67 7.70
N GLY A 195 -3.02 1.81 7.04
CA GLY A 195 -1.68 2.33 6.74
C GLY A 195 -1.10 2.99 7.98
N ILE A 196 0.05 2.52 8.44
CA ILE A 196 0.82 3.06 9.56
C ILE A 196 1.96 3.89 9.00
N ARG A 197 1.85 5.20 9.18
CA ARG A 197 2.84 6.16 8.68
C ARG A 197 3.51 6.88 9.85
N PHE A 198 4.82 6.99 9.82
CA PHE A 198 5.55 7.86 10.74
C PHE A 198 5.88 9.19 10.07
N LEU A 199 5.34 10.29 10.60
CA LEU A 199 5.58 11.64 10.07
C LEU A 199 5.64 12.65 11.21
N LYS A 200 6.56 13.62 11.13
CA LYS A 200 6.70 14.71 12.12
C LYS A 200 6.80 14.18 13.57
N ASN A 201 7.60 13.13 13.76
CA ASN A 201 7.81 12.45 15.05
C ASN A 201 6.54 11.87 15.70
N GLN A 202 5.52 11.53 14.89
CA GLN A 202 4.28 10.92 15.36
C GLN A 202 3.82 9.84 14.38
N TYR A 203 3.14 8.82 14.89
CA TYR A 203 2.47 7.83 14.05
C TYR A 203 1.11 8.36 13.63
N SER A 204 0.71 8.06 12.39
CA SER A 204 -0.60 8.29 11.82
C SER A 204 -1.15 6.96 11.32
N TRP A 205 -2.40 6.68 11.65
CA TRP A 205 -3.11 5.51 11.13
C TRP A 205 -4.14 5.96 10.10
N GLN A 206 -4.01 5.44 8.88
CA GLN A 206 -4.84 5.75 7.73
C GLN A 206 -5.82 4.61 7.47
N VAL A 207 -7.11 4.90 7.54
CA VAL A 207 -8.17 3.90 7.35
C VAL A 207 -8.55 3.77 5.89
N TYR A 208 -8.53 2.54 5.38
CA TYR A 208 -9.02 2.20 4.04
C TYR A 208 -10.00 1.04 4.11
N LYS A 209 -11.16 1.21 3.46
CA LYS A 209 -12.24 0.21 3.41
C LYS A 209 -12.87 0.22 2.02
N ALA A 210 -13.21 -0.96 1.51
CA ALA A 210 -13.99 -1.11 0.29
C ALA A 210 -14.89 -2.35 0.36
N CYS A 211 -16.07 -2.25 -0.22
CA CYS A 211 -17.05 -3.32 -0.38
C CYS A 211 -17.29 -3.56 -1.87
N ILE A 212 -17.21 -4.81 -2.29
CA ILE A 212 -17.46 -5.23 -3.68
C ILE A 212 -18.48 -6.36 -3.65
N PRO A 213 -19.73 -6.12 -4.07
CA PRO A 213 -20.69 -7.20 -4.29
C PRO A 213 -20.15 -8.12 -5.37
N LEU A 214 -20.21 -9.44 -5.15
CA LEU A 214 -19.75 -10.46 -6.07
C LEU A 214 -20.89 -11.40 -6.46
N SER A 215 -20.84 -11.87 -7.71
CA SER A 215 -21.61 -13.00 -8.21
C SER A 215 -20.65 -14.16 -8.52
N GLY A 216 -20.82 -15.26 -7.81
CA GLY A 216 -20.11 -16.51 -8.06
C GLY A 216 -20.72 -17.28 -9.23
N SER A 217 -20.00 -18.30 -9.71
CA SER A 217 -20.42 -19.16 -10.82
C SER A 217 -21.56 -20.14 -10.47
N GLY A 218 -22.38 -19.84 -9.46
CA GLY A 218 -23.58 -20.58 -9.13
C GLY A 218 -24.76 -20.00 -9.90
N GLU A 219 -25.07 -20.62 -11.04
CA GLU A 219 -26.35 -20.61 -11.75
C GLU A 219 -27.19 -19.34 -11.53
N ALA A 220 -26.97 -18.34 -12.37
CA ALA A 220 -27.93 -17.26 -12.53
C ALA A 220 -29.22 -17.86 -13.12
N THR A 221 -30.11 -18.38 -12.27
CA THR A 221 -31.48 -18.65 -12.66
C THR A 221 -32.18 -17.29 -12.70
N PRO A 222 -32.60 -16.79 -13.88
CA PRO A 222 -33.45 -15.62 -13.91
C PRO A 222 -34.77 -16.04 -13.26
N THR A 223 -35.14 -15.41 -12.14
CA THR A 223 -36.46 -15.58 -11.54
C THR A 223 -37.48 -14.96 -12.50
N THR A 224 -38.00 -15.77 -13.42
CA THR A 224 -39.18 -15.44 -14.20
C THR A 224 -40.37 -16.03 -13.47
N SER A 225 -41.10 -15.21 -12.73
CA SER A 225 -42.41 -15.58 -12.19
C SER A 225 -43.36 -15.85 -13.35
N GLY A 226 -43.64 -17.13 -13.61
CA GLY A 226 -44.56 -17.58 -14.64
C GLY A 226 -45.11 -18.97 -14.30
N SER A 227 -46.37 -19.01 -13.91
CA SER A 227 -47.17 -20.20 -13.58
C SER A 227 -47.33 -21.15 -14.77
N GLY A 228 -47.24 -22.49 -14.54
CA GLY A 228 -47.86 -23.48 -15.43
C GLY A 228 -47.10 -24.79 -15.68
N THR A 229 -47.44 -25.81 -14.90
CA THR A 229 -47.73 -27.22 -15.27
C THR A 229 -46.70 -28.12 -16.02
N GLN A 230 -46.50 -29.30 -15.40
CA GLN A 230 -45.93 -30.59 -15.82
C GLN A 230 -45.79 -30.88 -17.32
N GLY A 231 -44.67 -31.54 -17.69
CA GLY A 231 -44.61 -32.36 -18.90
C GLY A 231 -43.21 -32.84 -19.32
N THR A 232 -42.91 -34.08 -18.95
CA THR A 232 -42.20 -35.07 -19.80
C THR A 232 -40.67 -34.99 -19.92
N GLU A 233 -40.06 -35.95 -19.24
CA GLU A 233 -38.73 -36.52 -19.43
C GLU A 233 -38.49 -36.91 -20.90
N ARG A 234 -37.48 -36.32 -21.53
CA ARG A 234 -36.96 -36.75 -22.84
C ARG A 234 -35.45 -36.90 -22.77
N THR A 235 -35.02 -38.16 -22.77
CA THR A 235 -33.66 -38.63 -23.02
C THR A 235 -33.11 -37.97 -24.29
N MET A 236 -31.97 -37.26 -24.20
CA MET A 236 -31.23 -36.80 -25.37
C MET A 236 -30.01 -37.70 -25.60
N GLN A 237 -30.07 -38.36 -26.73
CA GLN A 237 -29.07 -39.20 -27.36
C GLN A 237 -27.92 -38.33 -27.89
N ALA A 238 -26.68 -38.71 -27.56
CA ALA A 238 -25.48 -38.02 -28.00
C ALA A 238 -25.32 -38.10 -29.54
N THR A 239 -25.08 -36.94 -30.16
CA THR A 239 -24.66 -36.80 -31.57
C THR A 239 -23.21 -36.28 -31.57
N PRO A 240 -22.30 -36.83 -32.39
CA PRO A 240 -20.89 -36.47 -32.35
C PRO A 240 -20.60 -35.10 -32.97
N ALA A 241 -19.55 -34.46 -32.44
CA ALA A 241 -19.07 -33.12 -32.80
C ALA A 241 -18.51 -33.04 -34.24
N PRO A 242 -18.67 -31.90 -34.94
CA PRO A 242 -17.86 -31.59 -36.11
C PRO A 242 -16.53 -30.95 -35.70
N GLU A 243 -15.46 -31.47 -36.27
CA GLU A 243 -14.10 -30.92 -36.24
C GLU A 243 -14.08 -29.57 -36.98
N SER A 244 -13.64 -28.50 -36.30
CA SER A 244 -13.51 -27.16 -36.89
C SER A 244 -12.08 -26.66 -36.75
N GLN A 245 -11.53 -26.25 -37.90
CA GLN A 245 -10.15 -25.88 -38.14
C GLN A 245 -9.77 -24.55 -37.45
N ALA A 246 -8.55 -24.50 -36.93
CA ALA A 246 -7.93 -23.30 -36.37
C ALA A 246 -7.51 -22.31 -37.48
N PRO A 247 -7.79 -20.99 -37.35
CA PRO A 247 -7.12 -19.99 -38.17
C PRO A 247 -5.79 -19.56 -37.54
N ALA A 248 -4.82 -19.29 -38.42
CA ALA A 248 -3.46 -18.87 -38.12
C ALA A 248 -3.40 -17.47 -37.47
N ALA A 249 -2.40 -17.29 -36.60
CA ALA A 249 -2.08 -16.04 -35.94
C ALA A 249 -1.37 -15.07 -36.90
N GLU A 250 -1.95 -13.89 -37.12
CA GLU A 250 -1.26 -12.74 -37.70
C GLU A 250 -0.66 -11.87 -36.58
N THR A 251 0.62 -11.52 -36.74
CA THR A 251 1.37 -10.65 -35.84
C THR A 251 1.21 -9.18 -36.25
N PRO A 252 0.87 -8.24 -35.34
CA PRO A 252 0.95 -6.83 -35.65
C PRO A 252 2.36 -6.29 -35.36
N SER A 253 3.03 -5.78 -36.39
CA SER A 253 4.25 -5.00 -36.28
C SER A 253 3.97 -3.62 -35.66
N TRP A 254 4.53 -3.33 -34.48
CA TRP A 254 4.54 -1.98 -33.93
C TRP A 254 5.71 -1.18 -34.50
N GLY A 255 5.40 -0.31 -35.47
CA GLY A 255 6.29 0.76 -35.91
C GLY A 255 6.31 1.87 -34.87
N GLY A 256 7.51 2.18 -34.36
CA GLY A 256 7.73 3.26 -33.41
C GLY A 256 7.56 4.64 -34.04
N ASN A 257 6.99 5.56 -33.29
CA ASN A 257 7.20 7.00 -33.42
C ASN A 257 7.11 7.63 -32.02
N ALA A 258 8.26 8.08 -31.51
CA ALA A 258 8.36 8.90 -30.33
C ALA A 258 8.13 10.38 -30.71
N PRO A 259 7.41 11.16 -29.88
CA PRO A 259 7.58 12.61 -29.86
C PRO A 259 8.44 13.01 -28.65
N THR A 260 9.48 13.75 -28.98
CA THR A 260 10.40 14.47 -28.11
C THR A 260 9.73 15.69 -27.45
N THR A 261 10.40 16.18 -26.40
CA THR A 261 10.31 17.50 -25.73
C THR A 261 9.34 17.63 -24.56
N TRP A 262 9.93 17.59 -23.37
CA TRP A 262 9.36 18.07 -22.11
C TRP A 262 9.47 19.60 -22.06
N GLY A 263 8.33 20.28 -21.95
CA GLY A 263 8.25 21.69 -21.57
C GLY A 263 8.04 21.81 -20.06
N SER A 264 8.88 22.59 -19.39
CA SER A 264 8.76 22.92 -17.96
C SER A 264 7.53 23.80 -17.69
N PRO A 265 6.80 23.61 -16.56
CA PRO A 265 5.71 24.51 -16.20
C PRO A 265 6.26 25.79 -15.54
N THR A 266 6.02 26.93 -16.19
CA THR A 266 6.20 28.26 -15.61
C THR A 266 5.09 28.56 -14.59
N TRP A 267 5.48 28.82 -13.34
CA TRP A 267 4.60 29.33 -12.30
C TRP A 267 4.13 30.75 -12.65
N GLY A 268 2.82 30.91 -12.87
CA GLY A 268 2.18 32.21 -13.06
C GLY A 268 2.00 32.94 -11.73
N GLN A 269 2.72 34.05 -11.57
CA GLN A 269 2.46 35.07 -10.55
C GLN A 269 1.07 35.67 -10.76
N ARG A 270 0.21 35.56 -9.74
CA ARG A 270 -1.10 36.22 -9.71
C ARG A 270 -0.87 37.69 -9.30
N SER A 271 -1.15 38.60 -10.23
CA SER A 271 -1.14 40.05 -10.02
C SER A 271 -2.26 40.46 -9.08
N LEU A 272 -1.91 41.33 -8.12
CA LEU A 272 -2.82 42.20 -7.38
C LEU A 272 -3.38 43.31 -8.29
N ARG A 273 -4.48 43.95 -7.84
CA ARG A 273 -5.34 45.02 -8.41
C ARG A 273 -6.68 44.46 -8.93
N ASN A 274 -7.86 44.91 -8.51
CA ASN A 274 -8.28 46.12 -7.77
C ASN A 274 -8.99 45.78 -6.46
#